data_AF-A0A1L7GNV1-F1
#
_entry.id   AF-A0A1L7GNV1-F1
#
_cell.length_a   1.000
_cell.length_b   1.000
_cell.length_c   1.000
_cell.angle_alpha   90.00
_cell.angle_beta   90.00
_cell.angle_gamma   90.00
#
_symmetry.space_group_name_H-M   'P 1'
#
loop_
_entity.id
_entity.type
_entity.pdbx_description
1 polymer ?
#
loop_
_entity_poly.entity_id
_entity_poly.type
_entity_poly.pdbx_seq_one_letter_code
_entity_poly.pdbx_strand_id
1 'polypeptide(L)'
;MACDRPNFDGIVAANALVAVDDEHDPEGGTTAFERAHVAALMAQAREHLEELDEALRRLEQGRYGHCDVCGGAIPPERLEIRPAATTCVRCARSTTSRRPAHPA
;
A
#
# COMPACT_ATOMS: atom_id res chain seq x y z
N MET A 1 6.72 -45.59 2.17
CA MET A 1 6.98 -44.58 3.22
C MET A 1 7.14 -43.24 2.53
N ALA A 2 6.04 -42.50 2.38
CA ALA A 2 6.05 -41.21 1.67
C ALA A 2 6.41 -40.11 2.66
N CYS A 3 7.39 -39.26 2.33
CA CYS A 3 7.62 -38.01 3.04
C CYS A 3 6.42 -37.10 2.80
N ASP A 4 5.60 -36.93 3.83
CA ASP A 4 4.57 -35.89 3.88
C ASP A 4 5.29 -34.55 3.92
N ARG A 5 5.23 -33.81 2.81
CA ARG A 5 5.87 -32.51 2.69
C ARG A 5 4.93 -31.53 3.38
N PRO A 6 5.31 -30.88 4.49
CA PRO A 6 4.37 -30.10 5.27
C PRO A 6 3.71 -29.03 4.38
N ASN A 7 2.37 -28.98 4.40
CA ASN A 7 1.61 -27.91 3.78
C ASN A 7 2.14 -26.58 4.32
N PHE A 8 2.31 -25.59 3.45
CA PHE A 8 2.74 -24.22 3.79
C PHE A 8 1.97 -23.69 5.01
N ASP A 9 0.67 -23.95 5.09
CA ASP A 9 -0.18 -23.54 6.22
C ASP A 9 0.25 -24.17 7.56
N GLY A 10 0.72 -25.42 7.53
CA GLY A 10 1.23 -26.12 8.72
C GLY A 10 2.55 -25.53 9.22
N ILE A 11 3.41 -25.08 8.30
CA ILE A 11 4.66 -24.38 8.64
C ILE A 11 4.35 -23.03 9.29
N VAL A 12 3.40 -22.28 8.69
CA VAL A 12 2.97 -20.96 9.22
C VAL A 12 2.33 -21.10 10.59
N ALA A 13 1.47 -22.11 10.81
CA ALA A 13 0.80 -22.34 12.08
C ALA A 13 1.78 -22.71 13.21
N ALA A 14 2.81 -23.52 12.93
CA ALA A 14 3.82 -23.89 13.92
C ALA A 14 4.64 -22.69 14.42
N ASN A 15 4.94 -21.74 13.53
CA ASN A 15 5.69 -20.53 13.89
C ASN A 15 4.88 -19.54 14.74
N ALA A 16 3.55 -19.59 14.71
CA ALA A 16 2.69 -18.68 15.46
C ALA A 16 2.80 -18.85 16.99
N LEU A 17 3.27 -20.01 17.46
CA LEU A 17 3.41 -20.33 18.89
C LEU A 17 4.84 -20.12 19.42
N VAL A 18 5.79 -19.80 18.56
CA VAL A 18 7.16 -19.48 18.97
C VAL A 18 7.20 -18.02 19.39
N ALA A 19 7.28 -17.78 20.70
CA ALA A 19 7.71 -16.50 21.22
C ALA A 19 9.18 -16.32 20.81
N VAL A 20 9.41 -15.54 19.76
CA VAL A 20 10.74 -15.07 19.36
C VAL A 20 11.16 -14.11 20.46
N ASP A 21 11.84 -14.64 21.47
CA ASP A 21 12.45 -13.88 22.56
C ASP A 21 13.63 -13.09 21.98
N ASP A 22 13.28 -11.96 21.39
CA ASP A 22 14.19 -11.04 20.70
C ASP A 22 14.63 -9.89 21.61
N GLU A 23 14.35 -10.01 22.91
CA GLU A 23 14.63 -8.99 23.93
C GLU A 23 16.10 -9.00 24.41
N HIS A 24 16.96 -9.77 23.74
CA HIS A 24 18.37 -9.98 24.14
C HIS A 24 19.42 -9.71 23.06
N ASP A 25 19.05 -9.24 21.85
CA ASP A 25 20.01 -8.74 20.86
C ASP A 25 20.05 -7.20 20.88
N PRO A 26 21.14 -6.57 21.38
CA PRO A 26 21.26 -5.11 21.41
C PRO A 26 21.49 -4.47 20.02
N GLU A 27 21.84 -5.26 19.00
CA GLU A 27 22.11 -4.77 17.64
C GLU A 27 21.05 -5.20 16.60
N GLY A 28 20.17 -6.13 16.96
CA GLY A 28 19.04 -6.60 16.15
C GLY A 28 17.79 -5.70 16.26
N GLY A 29 17.14 -5.42 15.14
CA GLY A 29 15.81 -4.80 15.16
C GLY A 29 14.79 -5.79 15.70
N THR A 30 13.94 -5.38 16.64
CA THR A 30 13.00 -6.33 17.25
C THR A 30 12.08 -6.95 16.20
N THR A 31 11.81 -8.24 16.33
CA THR A 31 10.92 -9.01 15.46
C THR A 31 9.53 -8.38 15.43
N ALA A 32 9.13 -7.74 16.54
CA ALA A 32 7.93 -6.91 16.60
C ALA A 32 7.98 -5.72 15.62
N PHE A 33 9.10 -4.98 15.59
CA PHE A 33 9.32 -3.89 14.64
C PHE A 33 9.34 -4.40 13.19
N GLU A 34 10.08 -5.47 12.91
CA GLU A 34 10.14 -6.03 11.55
C GLU A 34 8.77 -6.47 11.04
N ARG A 35 7.99 -7.16 11.88
CA ARG A 35 6.61 -7.54 11.56
C ARG A 35 5.72 -6.33 11.32
N ALA A 36 5.83 -5.30 12.16
CA ALA A 36 5.07 -4.06 11.98
C ALA A 36 5.45 -3.35 10.66
N HIS A 37 6.73 -3.34 10.31
CA HIS A 37 7.23 -2.76 9.07
C HIS A 37 6.67 -3.50 7.84
N VAL A 38 6.76 -4.84 7.82
CA VAL A 38 6.19 -5.67 6.75
C VAL A 38 4.68 -5.48 6.64
N ALA A 39 3.97 -5.42 7.77
CA ALA A 39 2.52 -5.18 7.77
C ALA A 39 2.16 -3.81 7.17
N ALA A 40 2.93 -2.76 7.47
CA ALA A 40 2.74 -1.43 6.88
C ALA A 40 2.95 -1.44 5.37
N LEU A 41 4.02 -2.08 4.88
CA LEU A 41 4.28 -2.21 3.44
C LEU A 41 3.16 -2.97 2.73
N MET A 42 2.66 -4.06 3.33
CA MET A 42 1.52 -4.80 2.79
C MET A 42 0.24 -3.95 2.74
N ALA A 43 -0.02 -3.14 3.76
CA ALA A 43 -1.17 -2.24 3.78
C ALA A 43 -1.07 -1.19 2.66
N GLN A 44 0.09 -0.55 2.49
CA GLN A 44 0.33 0.42 1.41
C GLN A 44 0.18 -0.22 0.03
N ALA A 45 0.66 -1.45 -0.16
CA ALA A 45 0.51 -2.17 -1.42
C ALA A 45 -0.96 -2.46 -1.76
N ARG A 46 -1.77 -2.84 -0.76
CA ARG A 46 -3.22 -3.06 -0.94
C ARG A 46 -3.94 -1.76 -1.31
N GLU A 47 -3.68 -0.68 -0.60
CA GLU A 47 -4.24 0.65 -0.93
C GLU A 47 -3.88 1.04 -2.37
N HIS A 48 -2.63 0.82 -2.79
CA HIS A 48 -2.22 1.13 -4.16
C HIS A 48 -2.94 0.29 -5.22
N LEU A 49 -3.23 -0.99 -4.94
CA LEU A 49 -4.03 -1.84 -5.83
C LEU A 49 -5.47 -1.31 -5.93
N GLU A 50 -6.08 -0.93 -4.82
CA GLU A 50 -7.43 -0.34 -4.81
C GLU A 50 -7.48 0.97 -5.62
N GLU A 51 -6.45 1.82 -5.50
CA GLU A 51 -6.34 3.04 -6.32
C GLU A 51 -6.28 2.72 -7.83
N LEU A 52 -5.55 1.66 -8.22
CA LEU A 52 -5.44 1.23 -9.63
C LEU A 52 -6.75 0.60 -10.13
N ASP A 53 -7.44 -0.19 -9.31
CA ASP A 53 -8.74 -0.77 -9.65
C ASP A 53 -9.80 0.33 -9.86
N GLU A 54 -9.78 1.40 -9.06
CA GLU A 54 -10.61 2.58 -9.32
C GLU A 54 -10.23 3.27 -10.63
N ALA A 55 -8.94 3.42 -10.92
CA ALA A 55 -8.48 4.02 -12.17
C ALA A 55 -8.97 3.24 -13.40
N LEU A 56 -8.94 1.91 -13.35
CA LEU A 56 -9.51 1.02 -14.37
C LEU A 56 -11.02 1.22 -14.51
N ARG A 57 -11.77 1.25 -13.41
CA ARG A 57 -13.22 1.53 -13.42
C ARG A 57 -13.55 2.89 -14.04
N ARG A 58 -12.73 3.92 -13.80
CA ARG A 58 -12.89 5.25 -14.43
C ARG A 58 -12.63 5.21 -15.93
N LEU A 59 -11.70 4.36 -16.37
CA LEU A 59 -11.40 4.18 -17.79
C LEU A 59 -12.58 3.53 -18.51
N GLU A 60 -13.15 2.48 -17.93
CA GLU A 60 -14.37 1.84 -18.44
C GLU A 60 -15.56 2.81 -18.52
N GLN A 61 -15.65 3.73 -17.56
CA GLN A 61 -16.71 4.75 -17.49
C GLN A 61 -16.41 6.01 -18.34
N GLY A 62 -15.28 6.04 -19.07
CA GLY A 62 -14.90 7.17 -19.91
C GLY A 62 -14.50 8.44 -19.15
N ARG A 63 -14.28 8.35 -17.83
CA ARG A 63 -13.87 9.49 -16.97
C ARG A 63 -12.38 9.53 -16.68
N TYR A 64 -11.62 8.53 -17.11
CA TYR A 64 -10.17 8.51 -16.94
C TYR A 64 -9.53 9.75 -17.59
N GLY A 65 -8.48 10.27 -16.95
CA GLY A 65 -7.80 11.50 -17.38
C GLY A 65 -8.53 12.81 -17.08
N HIS A 66 -9.63 12.79 -16.31
CA HIS A 66 -10.31 14.00 -15.85
C HIS A 66 -10.14 14.20 -14.34
N CYS A 67 -9.97 15.45 -13.92
CA CYS A 67 -9.78 15.82 -12.51
C CYS A 67 -11.10 15.74 -11.74
N ASP A 68 -11.14 15.02 -10.62
CA ASP A 68 -12.36 14.92 -9.79
C ASP A 68 -12.76 16.22 -9.10
N VAL A 69 -11.83 17.18 -8.98
CA VAL A 69 -12.07 18.45 -8.28
C VAL A 69 -12.59 19.53 -9.22
N CYS A 70 -11.98 19.67 -10.41
CA CYS A 70 -12.30 20.77 -11.34
C CYS A 70 -12.86 20.30 -12.68
N GLY A 71 -12.96 19.00 -12.92
CA GLY A 71 -13.40 18.40 -14.20
C GLY A 71 -12.42 18.56 -15.36
N GLY A 72 -11.37 19.37 -15.23
CA GLY A 72 -10.38 19.58 -16.29
C GLY A 72 -9.48 18.37 -16.55
N ALA A 73 -8.84 18.34 -17.72
CA ALA A 73 -7.93 17.26 -18.11
C ALA A 73 -6.71 17.16 -17.17
N ILE A 74 -6.32 15.92 -16.87
CA ILE A 74 -5.07 15.57 -16.20
C ILE A 74 -4.00 15.39 -17.29
N PRO A 75 -2.82 16.02 -17.17
CA PRO A 75 -1.75 15.87 -18.16
C PRO A 75 -1.37 14.40 -18.37
N PRO A 76 -1.21 13.94 -19.63
CA PRO A 76 -0.90 12.54 -19.93
C PRO A 76 0.43 12.11 -19.32
N GLU A 77 1.45 12.97 -19.30
CA GLU A 77 2.76 12.68 -18.71
C GLU A 77 2.65 12.36 -17.21
N ARG A 78 1.65 12.93 -16.54
CA ARG A 78 1.37 12.63 -15.13
C ARG A 78 0.69 11.27 -14.97
N LEU A 79 -0.18 10.89 -15.89
CA LEU A 79 -0.84 9.58 -15.88
C LEU A 79 0.14 8.47 -16.27
N GLU A 80 1.13 8.76 -17.11
CA GLU A 80 2.23 7.83 -17.42
C GLU A 80 3.07 7.51 -16.18
N ILE A 81 3.36 8.52 -15.35
CA ILE A 81 4.14 8.34 -14.11
C ILE A 81 3.27 7.79 -12.98
N ARG A 82 2.03 8.28 -12.84
CA ARG A 82 1.07 7.86 -11.81
C ARG A 82 -0.32 7.63 -12.44
N PRO A 83 -0.59 6.41 -12.93
CA PRO A 83 -1.86 6.06 -13.57
C PRO A 83 -3.08 6.21 -12.65
N ALA A 84 -2.89 5.94 -11.36
CA ALA A 84 -3.93 6.07 -10.33
C ALA A 84 -4.32 7.52 -9.99
N ALA A 85 -3.73 8.53 -10.65
CA ALA A 85 -3.89 9.91 -10.20
C ALA A 85 -5.27 10.51 -10.57
N THR A 86 -5.99 10.99 -9.56
CA THR A 86 -7.40 11.42 -9.67
C THR A 86 -7.62 12.93 -9.85
N THR A 87 -6.61 13.74 -9.60
CA THR A 87 -6.68 15.21 -9.59
C THR A 87 -5.64 15.83 -10.51
N CYS A 88 -5.84 17.03 -11.07
CA CYS A 88 -4.80 17.70 -11.85
C CYS A 88 -3.72 18.33 -10.94
N VAL A 89 -2.57 18.73 -11.52
CA VAL A 89 -1.45 19.33 -10.76
C VAL A 89 -1.87 20.56 -9.95
N ARG A 90 -2.75 21.40 -10.52
CA ARG A 90 -3.27 22.60 -9.83
C ARG A 90 -4.07 22.22 -8.58
N CYS A 91 -5.03 21.30 -8.73
CA CYS A 91 -5.88 20.86 -7.62
C CYS A 91 -5.07 20.09 -6.56
N ALA A 92 -4.14 19.23 -6.97
CA ALA A 92 -3.27 18.52 -6.04
C ALA A 92 -2.45 19.49 -5.17
N ARG A 93 -1.87 20.55 -5.75
CA ARG A 93 -1.11 21.57 -5.01
C ARG A 93 -1.98 22.33 -4.01
N SER A 94 -3.24 22.61 -4.33
CA SER A 94 -4.16 23.31 -3.41
C SER A 94 -4.59 22.45 -2.22
N THR A 95 -4.64 21.12 -2.37
CA THR A 95 -5.04 20.21 -1.28
C THR A 95 -3.88 19.90 -0.35
N THR A 96 -2.65 19.83 -0.86
CA THR A 96 -1.44 19.56 -0.06
C THR A 96 -1.16 20.61 1.02
N SER A 97 -1.64 21.86 0.85
CA SER A 97 -1.53 22.89 1.90
C SER A 97 -2.38 22.59 3.14
N ARG A 98 -3.28 21.61 3.07
CA ARG A 98 -4.18 21.19 4.14
C ARG A 98 -3.85 19.77 4.61
N ARG A 99 -2.60 19.53 5.04
CA ARG A 99 -2.25 18.27 5.68
C ARG A 99 -2.66 18.32 7.17
N PRO A 100 -3.60 17.49 7.66
CA PRO A 100 -3.80 17.33 9.11
C PRO A 100 -2.52 16.75 9.73
N ALA A 101 -2.15 17.25 10.91
CA ALA A 101 -0.99 16.79 11.66
C ALA A 101 -1.06 15.28 11.90
N HIS A 102 0.04 14.57 11.65
CA HIS A 102 0.19 13.18 12.08
C HIS A 102 0.18 13.18 13.62
N PRO A 103 -0.66 12.39 14.30
CA PRO A 103 -0.52 12.25 15.75
C PRO A 103 0.83 11.61 16.05
N ALA A 104 1.54 12.22 17.00
CA ALA A 104 2.83 11.81 17.54
C ALA A 104 2.71 10.55 18.40
#